data_AF-A0A972TKV1-F1
#
_entry.id   AF-A0A972TKV1-F1
#
_cell.length_a   1.000
_cell.length_b   1.000
_cell.length_c   1.000
_cell.angle_alpha   90.00
_cell.angle_beta   90.00
_cell.angle_gamma   90.00
#
_symmetry.space_group_name_H-M   'P 1'
#
loop_
_entity.id
_entity.type
_entity.pdbx_description
1 polymer ?
#
loop_
_entity_poly.entity_id
_entity_poly.type
_entity_poly.pdbx_seq_one_letter_code
_entity_poly.pdbx_strand_id
1 'polypeptide(L)'
;MSKVKVMHIITRLDKGGSAQNTLLTCRGLSKKYEMVLVHGLSFESRMTEQEKESVDQGIKEVVERGVRVIAIPSLVRRISPLQDLKALFYLWRLLIREKPSMVHTHTSKAGILGRLAAKFAGVPVIIHTPHGHVFYGHFGPL
;
A
#
# COMPACT_ATOMS: atom_id res chain seq x y z
N MET A 1 -13.20 -0.92 23.79
CA MET A 1 -12.57 -2.00 22.99
C MET A 1 -11.42 -1.39 22.20
N SER A 2 -10.28 -2.09 22.10
CA SER A 2 -9.20 -1.67 21.20
C SER A 2 -9.70 -1.68 19.75
N LYS A 3 -9.30 -0.69 18.95
CA LYS A 3 -9.64 -0.67 17.52
C LYS A 3 -8.98 -1.85 16.84
N VAL A 4 -9.68 -2.46 15.87
CA VAL A 4 -9.09 -3.49 15.01
C VAL A 4 -8.00 -2.85 14.15
N LYS A 5 -6.82 -3.47 14.10
CA LYS A 5 -5.67 -3.00 13.32
C LYS A 5 -5.74 -3.52 11.88
N VAL A 6 -5.71 -2.60 10.92
CA VAL A 6 -5.76 -2.88 9.48
C VAL A 6 -4.54 -2.28 8.80
N MET A 7 -3.80 -3.10 8.06
CA MET A 7 -2.62 -2.67 7.31
C MET A 7 -2.90 -2.65 5.82
N HIS A 8 -2.82 -1.47 5.21
CA HIS A 8 -2.84 -1.29 3.77
C HIS A 8 -1.41 -1.37 3.21
N ILE A 9 -1.22 -2.09 2.09
CA ILE A 9 0.08 -2.21 1.44
C ILE A 9 -0.08 -1.89 -0.05
N ILE A 10 0.65 -0.87 -0.52
CA ILE A 10 0.65 -0.44 -1.94
C ILE A 10 2.09 -0.29 -2.46
N THR A 11 2.34 -0.60 -3.73
CA THR A 11 3.71 -0.56 -4.28
C THR A 11 4.28 0.84 -4.39
N ARG A 12 3.46 1.84 -4.72
CA ARG A 12 3.86 3.25 -4.82
C ARG A 12 2.72 4.13 -4.36
N LEU A 13 3.05 5.26 -3.75
CA LEU A 13 2.13 6.39 -3.60
C LEU A 13 2.51 7.42 -4.65
N ASP A 14 1.89 7.32 -5.82
CA ASP A 14 2.02 8.28 -6.90
C ASP A 14 0.67 8.94 -7.20
N LYS A 15 0.65 9.97 -8.06
CA LYS A 15 -0.58 10.61 -8.51
C LYS A 15 -1.30 9.65 -9.46
N GLY A 16 -2.08 8.74 -8.89
CA GLY A 16 -2.86 7.74 -9.62
C GLY A 16 -4.06 7.25 -8.81
N GLY A 17 -5.05 6.68 -9.50
CA GLY A 17 -6.32 6.27 -8.88
C GLY A 17 -6.15 5.27 -7.73
N SER A 18 -5.23 4.32 -7.86
CA SER A 18 -4.98 3.32 -6.81
C SER A 18 -4.41 3.93 -5.51
N ALA A 19 -3.49 4.88 -5.62
CA ALA A 19 -2.92 5.59 -4.48
C ALA A 19 -3.95 6.51 -3.83
N GLN A 20 -4.72 7.27 -4.63
CA GLN A 20 -5.81 8.11 -4.13
C GLN A 20 -6.87 7.28 -3.40
N ASN A 21 -7.32 6.16 -3.99
CA ASN A 21 -8.27 5.25 -3.35
C ASN A 21 -7.76 4.75 -1.99
N THR A 22 -6.48 4.37 -1.92
CA THR A 22 -5.85 3.88 -0.69
C THR A 22 -5.81 4.98 0.38
N LEU A 23 -5.36 6.19 0.02
CA LEU A 23 -5.32 7.34 0.95
C LEU A 23 -6.72 7.72 1.44
N LEU A 24 -7.72 7.78 0.56
CA LEU A 24 -9.11 8.09 0.91
C LEU A 24 -9.70 7.04 1.84
N THR A 25 -9.40 5.76 1.60
CA THR A 25 -9.83 4.65 2.46
C THR A 25 -9.21 4.78 3.85
N CYS A 26 -7.89 4.98 3.94
CA CYS A 26 -7.21 5.21 5.22
C CYS A 26 -7.78 6.42 5.96
N ARG A 27 -8.02 7.52 5.24
CA ARG A 27 -8.58 8.77 5.78
C ARG A 27 -10.00 8.61 6.31
N GLY A 28 -10.85 7.91 5.57
CA GLY A 28 -12.27 7.72 5.90
C GLY A 28 -12.49 6.74 7.05
N LEU A 29 -11.59 5.76 7.20
CA LEU A 29 -11.75 4.65 8.15
C LEU A 29 -10.91 4.78 9.43
N SER A 30 -9.99 5.75 9.54
CA SER A 30 -9.10 5.92 10.70
C SER A 30 -9.83 6.18 12.03
N LYS A 31 -11.06 6.72 11.98
CA LYS A 31 -11.90 6.87 13.18
C LYS A 31 -12.37 5.53 13.74
N LYS A 32 -12.56 4.52 12.87
CA LYS A 32 -13.11 3.20 13.21
C LYS A 32 -12.02 2.14 13.45
N TYR A 33 -10.90 2.23 12.73
CA TYR A 33 -9.82 1.23 12.75
C TYR A 33 -8.47 1.87 13.11
N GLU A 34 -7.57 1.09 13.66
CA GLU A 34 -6.15 1.48 13.75
C GLU A 34 -5.51 1.19 12.39
N MET A 35 -5.12 2.24 11.67
CA MET A 35 -4.68 2.11 10.28
C MET A 35 -3.16 2.22 10.19
N VAL A 36 -2.55 1.29 9.46
CA VAL A 36 -1.15 1.36 9.04
C VAL A 36 -1.11 1.34 7.51
N LEU A 37 -0.50 2.36 6.90
CA LEU A 37 -0.29 2.43 5.46
C LEU A 37 1.18 2.18 5.15
N VAL A 38 1.45 1.07 4.47
CA VAL A 38 2.77 0.69 3.99
C VAL A 38 2.86 1.00 2.50
N HIS A 39 3.90 1.72 2.09
CA HIS A 39 4.13 2.02 0.69
C HIS A 39 5.58 1.84 0.27
N GLY A 40 5.80 1.59 -1.02
CA GLY A 40 7.12 1.63 -1.63
C GLY A 40 7.51 3.03 -2.10
N LEU A 41 8.67 3.13 -2.74
CA LEU A 41 9.19 4.40 -3.25
C LEU A 41 8.65 4.70 -4.65
N SER A 42 8.34 5.97 -4.88
CA SER A 42 7.79 6.47 -6.14
C SER A 42 8.87 7.01 -7.10
N PHE A 43 10.13 6.57 -6.98
CA PHE A 43 11.24 7.02 -7.86
C PHE A 43 10.99 6.75 -9.35
N GLU A 44 10.23 5.70 -9.66
CA GLU A 44 9.87 5.32 -11.03
C GLU A 44 8.61 6.05 -11.52
N SER A 45 8.08 6.99 -10.74
CA SER A 45 6.98 7.85 -11.17
C SER A 45 7.54 9.01 -11.99
N ARG A 46 6.76 9.45 -12.98
CA ARG A 46 7.04 10.68 -13.75
C ARG A 46 6.21 11.85 -13.21
N MET A 47 5.98 11.86 -11.90
CA MET A 47 5.18 12.92 -11.27
C MET A 47 5.87 14.26 -11.44
N THR A 48 5.10 15.28 -11.80
CA THR A 48 5.54 16.67 -11.69
C THR A 48 5.76 17.05 -10.23
N GLU A 49 6.46 18.13 -9.95
CA GLU A 49 6.64 18.62 -8.58
C GLU A 49 5.29 18.91 -7.90
N GLN A 50 4.34 19.52 -8.65
CA GLN A 50 2.98 19.76 -8.15
C GLN A 50 2.24 18.46 -7.79
N GLU A 51 2.44 17.39 -8.55
CA GLU A 51 1.85 16.09 -8.25
C GLU A 51 2.47 15.44 -7.01
N LYS A 52 3.79 15.58 -6.81
CA LYS A 52 4.48 15.13 -5.60
C LYS A 52 3.95 15.88 -4.37
N GLU A 53 3.87 17.21 -4.44
CA GLU A 53 3.31 18.04 -3.36
C GLU A 53 1.88 17.61 -3.00
N SER A 54 1.06 17.32 -4.02
CA SER A 54 -0.31 16.84 -3.79
C SER A 54 -0.35 15.48 -3.09
N VAL A 55 0.55 14.56 -3.41
CA VAL A 55 0.65 13.26 -2.73
C VAL A 55 1.13 13.44 -1.30
N ASP A 56 2.16 14.26 -1.09
CA ASP A 56 2.71 14.55 0.23
C ASP A 56 1.67 15.20 1.14
N GLN A 57 0.85 16.10 0.60
CA GLN A 57 -0.29 16.66 1.33
C GLN A 57 -1.30 15.58 1.73
N GLY A 58 -1.62 14.64 0.84
CA GLY A 58 -2.49 13.51 1.16
C GLY A 58 -1.91 12.59 2.25
N ILE A 59 -0.60 12.39 2.26
CA ILE A 59 0.10 11.65 3.31
C ILE A 59 0.01 12.39 4.65
N LYS A 60 0.25 13.71 4.67
CA LYS A 60 0.12 14.54 5.87
C LYS A 60 -1.29 14.46 6.47
N GLU A 61 -2.33 14.58 5.64
CA GLU A 61 -3.72 14.50 6.09
C GLU A 61 -4.06 13.16 6.78
N VAL A 62 -3.54 12.04 6.29
CA VAL A 62 -3.80 10.74 6.94
C VAL A 62 -2.99 10.59 8.23
N VAL A 63 -1.76 11.11 8.27
CA VAL A 63 -0.92 11.11 9.48
C VAL A 63 -1.56 11.95 10.60
N GLU A 64 -2.07 13.15 10.28
CA GLU A 64 -2.81 14.01 11.22
C GLU A 64 -4.06 13.32 11.79
N ARG A 65 -4.62 12.36 11.05
CA ARG A 65 -5.75 11.52 11.47
C ARG A 65 -5.34 10.26 12.21
N GLY A 66 -4.08 10.12 12.58
CA GLY A 66 -3.53 9.00 13.34
C GLY A 66 -3.21 7.76 12.52
N VAL A 67 -3.16 7.86 11.18
CA VAL A 67 -2.70 6.75 10.34
C VAL A 67 -1.17 6.68 10.39
N ARG A 68 -0.61 5.54 10.77
CA ARG A 68 0.84 5.33 10.70
C ARG A 68 1.25 5.03 9.27
N VAL A 69 2.14 5.84 8.70
CA VAL A 69 2.64 5.66 7.34
C VAL A 69 4.09 5.14 7.38
N ILE A 70 4.38 4.07 6.64
CA ILE A 70 5.68 3.38 6.64
C ILE A 70 6.15 3.20 5.19
N ALA A 71 7.32 3.77 4.87
CA ALA A 71 7.97 3.56 3.58
C ALA A 71 8.89 2.34 3.61
N ILE A 72 8.84 1.50 2.57
CA ILE A 72 9.75 0.37 2.34
C ILE A 72 10.55 0.64 1.07
N PRO A 73 11.84 1.04 1.18
CA PRO A 73 12.68 1.36 0.02
C PRO A 73 12.84 0.25 -1.01
N SER A 74 12.80 -1.01 -0.59
CA SER A 74 12.92 -2.18 -1.46
C SER A 74 11.63 -2.52 -2.21
N LEU A 75 10.47 -2.00 -1.80
CA LEU A 75 9.22 -2.21 -2.50
C LEU A 75 9.16 -1.23 -3.69
N VAL A 76 9.51 -1.72 -4.88
CA VAL A 76 9.57 -0.91 -6.11
C VAL A 76 8.66 -1.49 -7.20
N ARG A 77 8.31 -0.71 -8.22
CA ARG A 77 7.39 -1.18 -9.28
C ARG A 77 8.10 -2.08 -10.28
N ARG A 78 9.36 -1.79 -10.67
CA ARG A 78 10.11 -2.66 -11.57
C ARG A 78 10.25 -4.08 -11.00
N ILE A 79 10.38 -5.05 -11.89
CA ILE A 79 10.71 -6.42 -11.51
C ILE A 79 12.18 -6.45 -11.11
N SER A 80 12.48 -6.83 -9.88
CA SER A 80 13.85 -6.88 -9.36
C SER A 80 13.91 -7.95 -8.27
N PRO A 81 14.40 -9.17 -8.58
CA PRO A 81 14.36 -10.30 -7.64
C PRO A 81 14.99 -9.99 -6.27
N LEU A 82 16.11 -9.27 -6.25
CA LEU A 82 16.78 -8.89 -5.02
C LEU A 82 15.95 -7.90 -4.18
N GLN A 83 15.35 -6.90 -4.81
CA GLN A 83 14.50 -5.92 -4.13
C GLN A 83 13.19 -6.57 -3.68
N ASP A 84 12.61 -7.43 -4.51
CA ASP A 84 11.40 -8.19 -4.22
C ASP A 84 11.59 -9.10 -3.00
N LEU A 85 12.71 -9.80 -2.90
CA LEU A 85 13.06 -10.64 -1.74
C LEU A 85 13.28 -9.80 -0.48
N LYS A 86 14.01 -8.68 -0.58
CA LYS A 86 14.19 -7.74 0.54
C LYS A 86 12.86 -7.16 1.03
N ALA A 87 11.98 -6.77 0.10
CA ALA A 87 10.66 -6.24 0.42
C ALA A 87 9.78 -7.30 1.08
N LEU A 88 9.79 -8.54 0.58
CA LEU A 88 9.07 -9.66 1.19
C LEU A 88 9.52 -9.91 2.63
N PHE A 89 10.83 -9.98 2.87
CA PHE A 89 11.38 -10.20 4.21
C PHE A 89 11.02 -9.06 5.16
N TYR A 90 11.14 -7.81 4.72
CA TYR A 90 10.77 -6.65 5.53
C TYR A 90 9.28 -6.65 5.87
N LEU A 91 8.41 -6.89 4.87
CA LEU A 91 6.97 -6.99 5.07
C LEU A 91 6.62 -8.10 6.07
N TRP A 92 7.23 -9.28 5.92
CA TRP A 92 6.99 -10.40 6.83
C TRP A 92 7.36 -10.06 8.28
N ARG A 93 8.55 -9.47 8.51
CA ARG A 93 8.97 -9.03 9.85
C ARG A 93 8.07 -7.94 10.41
N LEU A 94 7.66 -6.98 9.57
CA LEU A 94 6.76 -5.92 9.96
C LEU A 94 5.40 -6.49 10.39
N LEU A 95 4.86 -7.45 9.66
CA LEU A 95 3.57 -8.08 9.97
C LEU A 95 3.62 -8.91 11.25
N ILE A 96 4.71 -9.64 11.51
CA ILE A 96 4.92 -10.34 12.79
C ILE A 96 4.96 -9.36 13.97
N ARG A 97 5.61 -8.21 13.80
CA ARG A 97 5.73 -7.18 14.84
C ARG A 97 4.41 -6.46 15.08
N GLU A 98 3.74 -6.05 14.02
CA GLU A 98 2.52 -5.24 14.10
C GLU A 98 1.28 -6.06 14.46
N LYS A 99 1.27 -7.36 14.12
CA LYS A 99 0.15 -8.30 14.34
C LYS A 99 -1.21 -7.72 13.91
N PRO A 100 -1.34 -7.21 12.67
CA PRO A 100 -2.63 -6.69 12.21
C PRO A 100 -3.66 -7.82 12.13
N SER A 101 -4.92 -7.49 12.40
CA SER A 101 -6.03 -8.43 12.21
C SER A 101 -6.34 -8.61 10.72
N MET A 102 -6.02 -7.60 9.91
CA MET A 102 -6.27 -7.59 8.47
C MET A 102 -5.13 -6.92 7.68
N VAL A 103 -4.79 -7.51 6.54
CA VAL A 103 -3.94 -6.89 5.51
C VAL A 103 -4.76 -6.67 4.24
N HIS A 104 -4.76 -5.43 3.74
CA HIS A 104 -5.37 -5.06 2.46
C HIS A 104 -4.27 -4.65 1.47
N THR A 105 -4.07 -5.46 0.45
CA THR A 105 -3.07 -5.20 -0.58
C THR A 105 -3.68 -4.54 -1.81
N HIS A 106 -2.93 -3.63 -2.40
CA HIS A 106 -3.28 -2.90 -3.61
C HIS A 106 -2.17 -3.06 -4.65
N THR A 107 -2.49 -2.90 -5.94
CA THR A 107 -1.56 -3.00 -7.08
C THR A 107 -0.89 -4.39 -7.21
N SER A 108 -0.35 -4.71 -8.39
CA SER A 108 0.10 -6.08 -8.67
C SER A 108 1.26 -6.55 -7.78
N LYS A 109 2.29 -5.71 -7.59
CA LYS A 109 3.51 -6.09 -6.86
C LYS A 109 3.26 -6.24 -5.35
N ALA A 110 2.66 -5.24 -4.72
CA ALA A 110 2.29 -5.32 -3.31
C ALA A 110 1.17 -6.36 -3.08
N GLY A 111 0.33 -6.62 -4.09
CA GLY A 111 -0.59 -7.74 -4.10
C GLY A 111 0.09 -9.10 -3.97
N ILE A 112 1.17 -9.35 -4.71
CA ILE A 112 1.91 -10.62 -4.61
C ILE A 112 2.70 -10.67 -3.31
N LEU A 113 3.59 -9.69 -3.08
CA LEU A 113 4.53 -9.72 -1.95
C LEU A 113 3.82 -9.55 -0.59
N GLY A 114 2.85 -8.64 -0.51
CA GLY A 114 2.10 -8.36 0.72
C GLY A 114 1.23 -9.54 1.14
N ARG A 115 0.55 -10.21 0.20
CA ARG A 115 -0.24 -11.42 0.53
C ARG A 115 0.65 -12.57 0.95
N LEU A 116 1.79 -12.76 0.29
CA LEU A 116 2.74 -13.81 0.67
C LEU A 116 3.29 -13.57 2.07
N ALA A 117 3.74 -12.34 2.35
CA ALA A 117 4.19 -11.93 3.68
C ALA A 117 3.11 -12.12 4.75
N ALA A 118 1.86 -11.73 4.46
CA ALA A 118 0.73 -11.86 5.38
C ALA A 118 0.37 -13.31 5.69
N LYS A 119 0.40 -14.19 4.68
CA LYS A 119 0.23 -15.64 4.88
C LYS A 119 1.32 -16.21 5.78
N PHE A 120 2.58 -15.88 5.53
CA PHE A 120 3.70 -16.34 6.36
C PHE A 120 3.71 -15.75 7.77
N ALA A 121 3.14 -14.57 7.97
CA ALA A 121 2.99 -13.95 9.28
C ALA A 121 1.74 -14.43 10.05
N GLY A 122 0.90 -15.30 9.45
CA GLY A 122 -0.31 -15.80 10.08
C GLY A 122 -1.41 -14.74 10.25
N VAL A 123 -1.47 -13.74 9.36
CA VAL A 123 -2.51 -12.70 9.41
C VAL A 123 -3.89 -13.34 9.14
N PRO A 124 -4.90 -13.14 10.01
CA PRO A 124 -6.19 -13.83 9.87
C PRO A 124 -6.97 -13.47 8.61
N VAL A 125 -6.97 -12.18 8.22
CA VAL A 125 -7.73 -11.71 7.06
C VAL A 125 -6.82 -11.03 6.05
N ILE A 126 -6.86 -11.50 4.81
CA ILE A 126 -6.02 -11.00 3.71
C ILE A 126 -6.92 -10.63 2.53
N ILE A 127 -6.99 -9.34 2.21
CA ILE A 127 -7.79 -8.80 1.12
C ILE A 127 -6.86 -8.25 0.04
N HIS A 128 -7.27 -8.40 -1.23
CA HIS A 128 -6.59 -7.77 -2.35
C HIS A 128 -7.60 -7.08 -3.25
N THR A 129 -7.32 -5.82 -3.60
CA THR A 129 -8.11 -5.09 -4.59
C THR A 129 -7.27 -4.86 -5.84
N PRO A 130 -7.63 -5.48 -6.99
CA PRO A 130 -7.08 -5.08 -8.27
C PRO A 130 -7.64 -3.71 -8.66
N HIS A 131 -6.76 -2.82 -9.12
CA HIS A 131 -7.12 -1.43 -9.50
C HIS A 131 -7.18 -1.23 -11.02
N GLY A 132 -7.23 -2.33 -11.76
CA GLY A 132 -7.20 -2.39 -13.23
C GLY A 132 -6.57 -3.68 -13.71
N HIS A 133 -6.84 -4.05 -14.96
CA HIS A 133 -6.24 -5.21 -15.61
C HIS A 133 -5.80 -4.85 -17.03
N VAL A 134 -4.68 -5.44 -17.48
CA VAL A 134 -4.16 -5.25 -18.84
C VAL A 134 -4.86 -6.14 -19.89
N PHE A 135 -5.81 -6.99 -19.45
CA PHE A 135 -6.47 -7.95 -20.34
C PHE A 135 -7.42 -7.30 -21.36
N TYR A 136 -7.92 -6.10 -21.06
CA TYR A 136 -8.71 -5.27 -21.97
C TYR A 136 -8.25 -3.83 -21.81
N GLY A 137 -8.06 -3.11 -22.93
CA GLY A 137 -7.65 -1.71 -22.92
C GLY A 137 -8.58 -0.88 -22.04
N HIS A 138 -8.01 -0.02 -21.20
CA HIS A 138 -8.78 0.88 -20.33
C HIS A 138 -9.55 1.95 -21.13
N PHE A 139 -9.09 2.19 -22.36
CA PHE A 139 -9.73 2.99 -23.38
C PHE A 139 -10.08 2.03 -24.52
N GLY A 140 -11.37 2.00 -24.91
CA GLY A 140 -11.80 1.33 -26.15
C GLY A 140 -11.20 2.04 -27.38
N PRO A 141 -11.40 1.50 -28.59
CA PRO A 141 -11.06 2.25 -29.80
C PRO A 141 -11.73 3.64 -29.75
N LEU A 142 -10.94 4.66 -30.08
CA LEU A 142 -11.42 6.03 -30.28
C LEU A 142 -12.40 6.10 -31.45
#